data_AF-A0A7V4U257-F1
#
_entry.id   AF-A0A7V4U257-F1
#
_cell.length_a   1.000
_cell.length_b   1.000
_cell.length_c   1.000
_cell.angle_alpha   90.00
_cell.angle_beta   90.00
_cell.angle_gamma   90.00
#
_symmetry.space_group_name_H-M   'P 1'
#
loop_
_entity.id
_entity.type
_entity.pdbx_description
1 polymer ?
#
loop_
_entity_poly.entity_id
_entity_poly.type
_entity_poly.pdbx_seq_one_letter_code
_entity_poly.pdbx_strand_id
1 'polypeptide(L)'
;MSSKITCIFRYDDYTATSPLEIEKKLFDLFRKYDLQITVGVVPFITAGDYHDSAVTEFVEFSEEKIAYLKSCIQNGSVDAALHGFYHRSNRLGKLHSEFAQAESAEQCDKIKRGKEFLEKTFRAEVRSFIPPWNTYDQQTLLCLKENNIACISANRYGCYAEDSSMFYAPITIEFHELDKALLMAAESKDDAPVIAVLLHPYDFENSGDKRASIKWNVFEKKVQELSRKEDVQIMSVAQALNNKEVRLDTARYRANQPVIIESIYPPFVPVTYNEPVYFSEKIARKKHKKKIILTILFYILFASVFFAGGILFRRVFAEQWANAAGYLFLLLFVLMGIKGILRKEVYFKGMCLMVASISLFLGLIL
;
A
#
# COMPACT_ATOMS: atom_id res chain seq x y z
N MET A 1 -1.07 -21.93 -20.23
CA MET A 1 -1.58 -22.09 -18.86
C MET A 1 -2.05 -20.73 -18.40
N SER A 2 -3.28 -20.61 -17.88
CA SER A 2 -3.74 -19.36 -17.27
C SER A 2 -2.93 -19.12 -15.99
N SER A 3 -2.46 -17.91 -15.77
CA SER A 3 -1.75 -17.50 -14.56
C SER A 3 -2.69 -17.53 -13.35
N LYS A 4 -2.24 -18.06 -12.21
CA LYS A 4 -3.04 -18.06 -10.98
C LYS A 4 -2.94 -16.72 -10.27
N ILE A 5 -4.09 -16.15 -9.92
CA ILE A 5 -4.18 -14.93 -9.11
C ILE A 5 -4.01 -15.31 -7.65
N THR A 6 -3.05 -14.68 -6.98
CA THR A 6 -2.83 -14.90 -5.54
C THR A 6 -3.62 -13.88 -4.74
N CYS A 7 -4.51 -14.33 -3.87
CA CYS A 7 -5.24 -13.50 -2.92
C CYS A 7 -4.73 -13.75 -1.50
N ILE A 8 -4.26 -12.69 -0.84
CA ILE A 8 -3.84 -12.73 0.57
C ILE A 8 -4.86 -11.93 1.36
N PHE A 9 -5.53 -12.56 2.32
CA PHE A 9 -6.35 -11.83 3.28
C PHE A 9 -5.49 -11.53 4.52
N ARG A 10 -5.50 -10.27 4.95
CA ARG A 10 -4.76 -9.78 6.10
C ARG A 10 -5.74 -9.12 7.06
N TYR A 11 -5.89 -9.68 8.25
CA TYR A 11 -6.69 -9.14 9.34
C TYR A 11 -5.78 -8.44 10.34
N ASP A 12 -5.85 -7.12 10.39
CA ASP A 12 -5.07 -6.29 11.32
C ASP A 12 -5.84 -6.06 12.63
N ASP A 13 -5.16 -5.52 13.63
CA ASP A 13 -5.72 -5.20 14.95
C ASP A 13 -6.29 -6.39 15.77
N TYR A 14 -5.68 -7.57 15.69
CA TYR A 14 -5.95 -8.63 16.67
C TYR A 14 -5.25 -8.28 17.99
N THR A 15 -6.04 -7.85 18.97
CA THR A 15 -5.59 -7.36 20.28
C THR A 15 -6.37 -8.00 21.43
N ALA A 16 -5.96 -7.81 22.68
CA ALA A 16 -6.72 -8.28 23.84
C ALA A 16 -8.17 -7.75 23.90
N THR A 17 -8.44 -6.57 23.33
CA THR A 17 -9.75 -5.89 23.37
C THR A 17 -10.57 -6.03 22.09
N SER A 18 -9.98 -6.56 21.01
CA SER A 18 -10.68 -6.79 19.74
C SER A 18 -11.79 -7.86 19.86
N PRO A 19 -12.84 -7.80 19.04
CA PRO A 19 -14.05 -8.61 19.22
C PRO A 19 -13.87 -10.08 18.82
N LEU A 20 -13.77 -10.96 19.84
CA LEU A 20 -13.58 -12.40 19.65
C LEU A 20 -14.67 -13.07 18.80
N GLU A 21 -15.90 -12.59 18.84
CA GLU A 21 -17.00 -13.16 18.04
C GLU A 21 -16.85 -12.92 16.53
N ILE A 22 -16.26 -11.80 16.12
CA ILE A 22 -15.96 -11.54 14.69
C ILE A 22 -14.79 -12.43 14.25
N GLU A 23 -13.76 -12.53 15.09
CA GLU A 23 -12.58 -13.37 14.85
C GLU A 23 -12.94 -14.85 14.75
N LYS A 24 -13.84 -15.32 15.63
CA LYS A 24 -14.36 -16.69 15.57
C LYS A 24 -14.97 -16.99 14.21
N LYS A 25 -15.95 -16.17 13.81
CA LYS A 25 -16.60 -16.28 12.50
C LYS A 25 -15.61 -16.24 11.34
N LEU A 26 -14.65 -15.31 11.38
CA LEU A 26 -13.63 -15.15 10.33
C LEU A 26 -12.72 -16.37 10.23
N PHE A 27 -12.12 -16.82 11.33
CA PHE A 27 -11.13 -17.90 11.27
C PHE A 27 -11.80 -19.26 11.03
N ASP A 28 -13.00 -19.48 11.55
CA ASP A 28 -13.77 -20.70 11.26
C ASP A 28 -14.22 -20.76 9.79
N LEU A 29 -14.50 -19.61 9.15
CA LEU A 29 -14.79 -19.55 7.72
C LEU A 29 -13.57 -19.97 6.88
N PHE A 30 -12.37 -19.49 7.21
CA PHE A 30 -11.15 -19.90 6.52
C PHE A 30 -10.85 -21.39 6.75
N ARG A 31 -11.01 -21.88 7.99
CA ARG A 31 -10.90 -23.32 8.30
C ARG A 31 -11.88 -24.17 7.50
N LYS A 32 -13.15 -23.76 7.42
CA LYS A 32 -14.23 -24.46 6.69
C LYS A 32 -13.89 -24.72 5.22
N TYR A 33 -13.10 -23.83 4.60
CA TYR A 33 -12.70 -23.94 3.20
C TYR A 33 -11.23 -24.36 3.01
N ASP A 34 -10.56 -24.84 4.07
CA ASP A 34 -9.15 -25.24 4.04
C ASP A 34 -8.21 -24.12 3.55
N LEU A 35 -8.50 -22.89 4.00
CA LEU A 35 -7.76 -21.68 3.67
C LEU A 35 -7.02 -21.14 4.88
N GLN A 36 -5.99 -20.32 4.65
CA GLN A 36 -5.26 -19.63 5.71
C GLN A 36 -5.35 -18.11 5.53
N ILE A 37 -5.60 -17.39 6.63
CA ILE A 37 -5.58 -15.92 6.70
C ILE A 37 -4.35 -15.46 7.50
N THR A 38 -3.73 -14.34 7.12
CA THR A 38 -2.70 -13.69 7.95
C THR A 38 -3.34 -12.77 8.97
N VAL A 39 -2.95 -12.88 10.23
CA VAL A 39 -3.51 -12.12 11.36
C VAL A 39 -2.40 -11.30 12.01
N GLY A 40 -2.54 -9.98 11.99
CA GLY A 40 -1.68 -9.04 12.69
C GLY A 40 -2.02 -8.98 14.18
N VAL A 41 -1.16 -9.57 15.01
CA VAL A 41 -1.35 -9.63 16.46
C VAL A 41 -0.56 -8.53 17.15
N VAL A 42 -1.27 -7.67 17.90
CA VAL A 42 -0.66 -6.66 18.77
C VAL A 42 -0.43 -7.29 20.15
N PRO A 43 0.83 -7.51 20.57
CA PRO A 43 1.12 -8.30 21.76
C PRO A 43 0.77 -7.59 23.07
N PHE A 44 0.97 -6.27 23.15
CA PHE A 44 0.86 -5.50 24.39
C PHE A 44 -0.01 -4.26 24.23
N ILE A 45 -1.23 -4.43 23.69
CA ILE A 45 -2.17 -3.32 23.57
C ILE A 45 -2.37 -2.63 24.93
N THR A 46 -2.47 -1.31 24.90
CA THR A 46 -2.66 -0.47 26.08
C THR A 46 -4.04 0.18 26.06
N ALA A 47 -4.59 0.50 27.23
CA ALA A 47 -5.80 1.31 27.33
C ALA A 47 -5.64 2.72 26.69
N GLY A 48 -6.77 3.40 26.48
CA GLY A 48 -6.79 4.79 26.02
C GLY A 48 -6.63 4.99 24.51
N ASP A 49 -6.35 6.24 24.11
CA ASP A 49 -6.25 6.64 22.71
C ASP A 49 -4.90 6.22 22.11
N TYR A 50 -4.95 5.44 21.03
CA TYR A 50 -3.77 4.98 20.29
C TYR A 50 -2.98 6.11 19.61
N HIS A 51 -3.60 7.28 19.42
CA HIS A 51 -2.91 8.47 18.96
C HIS A 51 -2.06 9.10 20.05
N ASP A 52 -2.33 8.86 21.33
CA ASP A 52 -1.50 9.34 22.43
C ASP A 52 -0.23 8.46 22.55
N SER A 53 0.92 9.10 22.69
CA SER A 53 2.21 8.41 22.83
C SER A 53 2.46 7.92 24.26
N ALA A 54 1.73 8.42 25.26
CA ALA A 54 1.89 8.01 26.64
C ALA A 54 1.37 6.58 26.85
N VAL A 55 2.27 5.66 27.22
CA VAL A 55 1.89 4.28 27.59
C VAL A 55 1.08 4.31 28.88
N THR A 56 -0.10 3.72 28.84
CA THR A 56 -0.97 3.52 29.99
C THR A 56 -0.94 2.05 30.44
N GLU A 57 -1.97 1.61 31.15
CA GLU A 57 -2.15 0.22 31.58
C GLU A 57 -2.23 -0.74 30.38
N PHE A 58 -1.53 -1.87 30.50
CA PHE A 58 -1.59 -2.98 29.55
C PHE A 58 -2.90 -3.73 29.69
N VAL A 59 -3.48 -4.15 28.57
CA VAL A 59 -4.63 -5.06 28.57
C VAL A 59 -4.15 -6.44 28.14
N GLU A 60 -4.24 -7.40 29.05
CA GLU A 60 -3.82 -8.77 28.80
C GLU A 60 -4.87 -9.54 27.99
N PHE A 61 -4.39 -10.46 27.15
CA PHE A 61 -5.28 -11.40 26.47
C PHE A 61 -5.97 -12.31 27.50
N SER A 62 -7.26 -12.55 27.31
CA SER A 62 -7.96 -13.60 28.05
C SER A 62 -7.45 -14.98 27.64
N GLU A 63 -7.55 -15.96 28.56
CA GLU A 63 -7.20 -17.35 28.29
C GLU A 63 -7.99 -17.91 27.10
N GLU A 64 -9.27 -17.58 26.99
CA GLU A 64 -10.13 -17.98 25.87
C GLU A 64 -9.57 -17.47 24.53
N LYS A 65 -9.17 -16.20 24.47
CA LYS A 65 -8.66 -15.57 23.26
C LYS A 65 -7.31 -16.15 22.85
N ILE A 66 -6.44 -16.46 23.82
CA ILE A 66 -5.18 -17.17 23.58
C ILE A 66 -5.45 -18.57 23.04
N ALA A 67 -6.31 -19.33 23.72
CA ALA A 67 -6.62 -20.71 23.37
C ALA A 67 -7.23 -20.81 21.97
N TYR A 68 -8.13 -19.88 21.62
CA TYR A 68 -8.78 -19.86 20.32
C TYR A 68 -7.80 -19.59 19.17
N LEU A 69 -7.03 -18.50 19.24
CA LEU A 69 -6.05 -18.19 18.19
C LEU A 69 -4.98 -19.26 18.08
N LYS A 70 -4.49 -19.80 19.20
CA LYS A 70 -3.54 -20.91 19.22
C LYS A 70 -4.09 -22.13 18.48
N SER A 71 -5.35 -22.49 18.72
CA SER A 71 -6.00 -23.58 17.99
C SER A 71 -6.03 -23.30 16.49
N CYS A 72 -6.42 -22.09 16.08
CA CYS A 72 -6.47 -21.67 14.66
C CYS A 72 -5.10 -21.74 13.98
N ILE A 73 -4.04 -21.35 14.67
CA ILE A 73 -2.67 -21.47 14.15
C ILE A 73 -2.28 -22.95 13.99
N GLN A 74 -2.56 -23.78 15.01
CA GLN A 74 -2.20 -25.21 14.99
C GLN A 74 -2.95 -26.01 13.92
N ASN A 75 -4.19 -25.64 13.60
CA ASN A 75 -4.95 -26.28 12.52
C ASN A 75 -4.73 -25.63 11.14
N GLY A 76 -3.83 -24.63 11.04
CA GLY A 76 -3.43 -24.04 9.78
C GLY A 76 -4.42 -23.03 9.19
N SER A 77 -5.50 -22.66 9.90
CA SER A 77 -6.44 -21.64 9.42
C SER A 77 -5.92 -20.22 9.59
N VAL A 78 -4.93 -20.00 10.47
CA VAL A 78 -4.31 -18.69 10.74
C VAL A 78 -2.79 -18.76 10.61
N ASP A 79 -2.22 -17.72 10.01
CA ASP A 79 -0.81 -17.36 10.01
C ASP A 79 -0.63 -16.09 10.89
N ALA A 80 0.13 -16.18 11.98
CA ALA A 80 0.29 -15.06 12.91
C ALA A 80 1.48 -14.16 12.52
N ALA A 81 1.22 -12.86 12.41
CA ALA A 81 2.20 -11.82 12.15
C ALA A 81 2.32 -10.89 13.35
N LEU A 82 3.52 -10.37 13.63
CA LEU A 82 3.71 -9.34 14.65
C LEU A 82 3.17 -8.00 14.13
N HIS A 83 2.20 -7.41 14.82
CA HIS A 83 1.59 -6.14 14.43
C HIS A 83 1.95 -5.01 15.40
N GLY A 84 3.19 -4.52 15.29
CA GLY A 84 3.76 -3.57 16.23
C GLY A 84 3.94 -4.16 17.64
N PHE A 85 3.93 -3.31 18.66
CA PHE A 85 4.09 -3.70 20.06
C PHE A 85 2.90 -3.22 20.90
N TYR A 86 2.60 -1.92 20.85
CA TYR A 86 1.47 -1.30 21.55
C TYR A 86 0.33 -0.87 20.62
N HIS A 87 0.62 -0.76 19.31
CA HIS A 87 -0.20 -0.06 18.32
C HIS A 87 -0.44 1.42 18.68
N ARG A 88 0.64 2.13 19.06
CA ARG A 88 0.59 3.57 19.47
C ARG A 88 1.50 4.46 18.64
N SER A 89 1.03 5.67 18.34
CA SER A 89 1.79 6.66 17.58
C SER A 89 2.89 7.27 18.45
N ASN A 90 4.15 7.21 18.00
CA ASN A 90 5.29 7.85 18.64
C ASN A 90 5.33 9.38 18.45
N ARG A 91 4.55 9.92 17.48
CA ARG A 91 4.43 11.35 17.14
C ARG A 91 5.75 12.05 16.77
N LEU A 92 6.80 11.29 16.43
CA LEU A 92 8.10 11.85 16.05
C LEU A 92 8.11 12.38 14.60
N GLY A 93 7.15 11.93 13.79
CA GLY A 93 7.02 12.27 12.37
C GLY A 93 5.72 12.92 11.96
N LYS A 94 5.66 13.30 10.68
CA LYS A 94 4.44 13.83 10.06
C LYS A 94 3.35 12.76 9.92
N LEU A 95 3.76 11.50 9.69
CA LEU A 95 2.86 10.36 9.58
C LEU A 95 2.80 9.63 10.91
N HIS A 96 1.65 9.05 11.23
CA HIS A 96 1.52 8.15 12.36
C HIS A 96 2.42 6.93 12.17
N SER A 97 3.13 6.58 13.24
CA SER A 97 4.09 5.49 13.26
C SER A 97 4.36 5.10 14.69
N GLU A 98 4.54 3.81 14.95
CA GLU A 98 5.08 3.35 16.23
C GLU A 98 6.61 3.25 16.22
N PHE A 99 7.19 3.01 15.04
CA PHE A 99 8.61 2.65 14.88
C PHE A 99 9.41 3.75 14.19
N ALA A 100 8.97 4.20 13.02
CA ALA A 100 9.70 5.17 12.22
C ALA A 100 10.11 6.41 13.04
N GLN A 101 11.37 6.82 12.89
CA GLN A 101 12.05 7.90 13.59
C GLN A 101 12.30 7.69 15.11
N ALA A 102 11.83 6.59 15.70
CA ALA A 102 12.25 6.22 17.05
C ALA A 102 13.69 5.68 17.04
N GLU A 103 14.34 5.71 18.20
CA GLU A 103 15.70 5.20 18.35
C GLU A 103 15.79 3.72 17.99
N SER A 104 16.87 3.34 17.30
CA SER A 104 17.06 1.97 16.78
C SER A 104 16.97 0.92 17.90
N ALA A 105 17.54 1.20 19.07
CA ALA A 105 17.50 0.31 20.22
C ALA A 105 16.06 0.08 20.73
N GLU A 106 15.23 1.11 20.72
CA GLU A 106 13.81 1.00 21.10
C GLU A 106 13.03 0.17 20.09
N GLN A 107 13.23 0.41 18.79
CA GLN A 107 12.59 -0.37 17.73
C GLN A 107 12.94 -1.86 17.84
N CYS A 108 14.23 -2.16 18.03
CA CYS A 108 14.72 -3.54 18.14
C CYS A 108 14.22 -4.24 19.42
N ASP A 109 14.17 -3.55 20.56
CA ASP A 109 13.62 -4.11 21.81
C ASP A 109 12.13 -4.47 21.66
N LYS A 110 11.34 -3.55 21.11
CA LYS A 110 9.90 -3.77 20.85
C LYS A 110 9.67 -4.96 19.92
N ILE A 111 10.38 -5.01 18.78
CA ILE A 111 10.28 -6.11 17.81
C ILE A 111 10.64 -7.45 18.47
N LYS A 112 11.77 -7.48 19.18
CA LYS A 112 12.27 -8.69 19.86
C LYS A 112 11.25 -9.20 20.88
N ARG A 113 10.85 -8.36 21.83
CA ARG A 113 9.93 -8.73 22.91
C ARG A 113 8.56 -9.09 22.38
N GLY A 114 8.06 -8.38 21.37
CA GLY A 114 6.80 -8.68 20.70
C GLY A 114 6.84 -10.07 20.06
N LYS A 115 7.87 -10.35 19.26
CA LYS A 115 8.08 -11.67 18.65
C LYS A 115 8.17 -12.77 19.71
N GLU A 116 9.04 -12.62 20.70
CA GLU A 116 9.23 -13.62 21.77
C GLU A 116 7.93 -13.93 22.53
N PHE A 117 7.13 -12.89 22.81
CA PHE A 117 5.82 -13.07 23.43
C PHE A 117 4.87 -13.90 22.57
N LEU A 118 4.75 -13.57 21.28
CA LEU A 118 3.87 -14.28 20.36
C LEU A 118 4.30 -15.74 20.18
N GLU A 119 5.60 -15.97 19.94
CA GLU A 119 6.13 -17.33 19.72
C GLU A 119 5.98 -18.20 20.97
N LYS A 120 6.21 -17.64 22.16
CA LYS A 120 5.99 -18.36 23.42
C LYS A 120 4.52 -18.67 23.67
N THR A 121 3.64 -17.70 23.45
CA THR A 121 2.20 -17.80 23.75
C THR A 121 1.51 -18.76 22.80
N PHE A 122 1.74 -18.61 21.50
CA PHE A 122 1.05 -19.36 20.45
C PHE A 122 1.80 -20.62 20.00
N ARG A 123 3.07 -20.79 20.40
CA ARG A 123 3.93 -21.92 20.01
C ARG A 123 4.07 -22.08 18.50
N ALA A 124 4.24 -20.95 17.81
CA ALA A 124 4.42 -20.88 16.37
C ALA A 124 5.46 -19.81 16.04
N GLU A 125 6.20 -20.01 14.95
CA GLU A 125 7.20 -19.06 14.47
C GLU A 125 6.51 -17.82 13.87
N VAL A 126 6.97 -16.62 14.24
CA VAL A 126 6.51 -15.37 13.65
C VAL A 126 7.47 -14.92 12.56
N ARG A 127 7.05 -15.09 11.30
CA ARG A 127 7.91 -14.84 10.12
C ARG A 127 7.66 -13.50 9.43
N SER A 128 6.57 -12.82 9.78
CA SER A 128 6.17 -11.56 9.15
C SER A 128 5.84 -10.47 10.18
N PHE A 129 6.05 -9.23 9.76
CA PHE A 129 5.76 -8.02 10.54
C PHE A 129 4.82 -7.10 9.77
N ILE A 130 3.81 -6.58 10.46
CA ILE A 130 2.86 -5.60 9.95
C ILE A 130 3.06 -4.33 10.77
N PRO A 131 3.66 -3.26 10.21
CA PRO A 131 3.82 -2.02 10.96
C PRO A 131 2.46 -1.34 11.19
N PRO A 132 2.15 -0.85 12.41
CA PRO A 132 1.02 0.04 12.66
C PRO A 132 1.00 1.23 11.69
N TRP A 133 -0.18 1.59 11.20
CA TRP A 133 -0.38 2.58 10.11
C TRP A 133 0.40 2.30 8.83
N ASN A 134 0.90 1.07 8.65
CA ASN A 134 1.76 0.66 7.55
C ASN A 134 3.04 1.53 7.42
N THR A 135 3.51 2.13 8.52
CA THR A 135 4.65 3.07 8.53
C THR A 135 5.87 2.46 9.23
N TYR A 136 7.03 2.56 8.59
CA TYR A 136 8.30 2.02 9.08
C TYR A 136 9.48 2.74 8.41
N ASP A 137 10.70 2.57 8.93
CA ASP A 137 11.92 3.12 8.35
C ASP A 137 13.03 2.06 8.17
N GLN A 138 14.21 2.50 7.72
CA GLN A 138 15.35 1.60 7.46
C GLN A 138 15.83 0.92 8.75
N GLN A 139 15.75 1.62 9.91
CA GLN A 139 16.12 1.02 11.18
C GLN A 139 15.13 -0.08 11.57
N THR A 140 13.84 0.10 11.28
CA THR A 140 12.85 -0.97 11.44
C THR A 140 13.26 -2.21 10.66
N LEU A 141 13.65 -2.07 9.38
CA LEU A 141 14.05 -3.22 8.55
C LEU A 141 15.29 -3.95 9.08
N LEU A 142 16.28 -3.21 9.60
CA LEU A 142 17.45 -3.79 10.25
C LEU A 142 17.07 -4.57 11.51
N CYS A 143 16.22 -3.99 12.37
CA CYS A 143 15.72 -4.68 13.57
C CYS A 143 14.91 -5.94 13.22
N LEU A 144 14.12 -5.93 12.15
CA LEU A 144 13.41 -7.14 11.68
C LEU A 144 14.39 -8.24 11.28
N LYS A 145 15.44 -7.90 10.54
CA LYS A 145 16.49 -8.84 10.13
C LYS A 145 17.22 -9.43 11.34
N GLU A 146 17.61 -8.60 12.30
CA GLU A 146 18.26 -9.06 13.55
C GLU A 146 17.39 -10.00 14.37
N ASN A 147 16.06 -9.89 14.24
CA ASN A 147 15.09 -10.73 14.92
C ASN A 147 14.52 -11.85 14.03
N ASN A 148 15.19 -12.20 12.93
CA ASN A 148 14.80 -13.28 12.01
C ASN A 148 13.36 -13.16 11.48
N ILE A 149 12.85 -11.94 11.29
CA ILE A 149 11.58 -11.69 10.60
C ILE A 149 11.90 -11.46 9.12
N ALA A 150 11.39 -12.35 8.27
CA ALA A 150 11.77 -12.42 6.86
C ALA A 150 10.91 -11.52 5.96
N CYS A 151 9.73 -11.09 6.41
CA CYS A 151 8.79 -10.36 5.59
C CYS A 151 8.18 -9.16 6.31
N ILE A 152 8.02 -8.06 5.58
CA ILE A 152 7.20 -6.94 6.00
C ILE A 152 5.93 -6.86 5.13
N SER A 153 4.77 -6.76 5.77
CA SER A 153 3.48 -6.57 5.12
C SER A 153 2.93 -5.19 5.50
N ALA A 154 3.30 -4.18 4.73
CA ALA A 154 2.93 -2.79 4.94
C ALA A 154 2.14 -2.25 3.74
N ASN A 155 2.27 -0.96 3.46
CA ASN A 155 1.87 -0.36 2.19
C ASN A 155 2.90 -0.67 1.09
N ARG A 156 2.55 -0.41 -0.18
CA ARG A 156 3.48 -0.51 -1.31
C ARG A 156 4.49 0.62 -1.44
N TYR A 157 4.47 1.58 -0.51
CA TYR A 157 5.27 2.80 -0.53
C TYR A 157 5.96 2.97 0.82
N GLY A 158 7.09 2.31 0.98
CA GLY A 158 7.96 2.40 2.14
C GLY A 158 9.40 2.14 1.73
N CYS A 159 10.32 2.26 2.68
CA CYS A 159 11.71 1.94 2.41
C CYS A 159 11.90 0.43 2.15
N TYR A 160 13.04 0.05 1.57
CA TYR A 160 13.38 -1.35 1.33
C TYR A 160 14.86 -1.62 1.62
N ALA A 161 15.16 -2.88 1.94
CA ALA A 161 16.51 -3.35 2.21
C ALA A 161 17.25 -3.56 0.89
N GLU A 162 18.42 -2.94 0.74
CA GLU A 162 19.21 -3.01 -0.51
C GLU A 162 19.83 -4.39 -0.75
N ASP A 163 20.11 -5.13 0.32
CA ASP A 163 20.74 -6.45 0.28
C ASP A 163 19.80 -7.59 -0.15
N SER A 164 18.55 -7.26 -0.51
CA SER A 164 17.51 -8.22 -0.93
C SER A 164 17.20 -9.33 0.09
N SER A 165 17.52 -9.10 1.37
CA SER A 165 17.29 -10.09 2.45
C SER A 165 15.84 -10.13 2.96
N MET A 166 15.01 -9.17 2.54
CA MET A 166 13.65 -8.97 3.03
C MET A 166 12.61 -9.22 1.94
N PHE A 167 11.50 -9.85 2.32
CA PHE A 167 10.32 -9.99 1.47
C PHE A 167 9.26 -8.94 1.79
N TYR A 168 8.42 -8.62 0.80
CA TYR A 168 7.41 -7.56 0.88
C TYR A 168 6.05 -8.07 0.40
N ALA A 169 5.08 -8.11 1.31
CA ALA A 169 3.70 -8.48 1.05
C ALA A 169 2.77 -7.28 1.28
N PRO A 170 2.84 -6.21 0.45
CA PRO A 170 2.09 -4.99 0.71
C PRO A 170 0.59 -5.22 0.53
N ILE A 171 -0.24 -4.54 1.32
CA ILE A 171 -1.68 -4.42 1.00
C ILE A 171 -1.86 -3.70 -0.32
N THR A 172 -2.89 -4.13 -1.05
CA THR A 172 -3.23 -3.57 -2.36
C THR A 172 -4.61 -2.95 -2.41
N ILE A 173 -5.54 -3.47 -1.61
CA ILE A 173 -6.94 -3.05 -1.60
C ILE A 173 -7.58 -3.26 -0.23
N GLU A 174 -8.71 -2.60 -0.04
CA GLU A 174 -9.73 -3.01 0.92
C GLU A 174 -10.75 -3.95 0.25
N PHE A 175 -11.58 -4.63 1.06
CA PHE A 175 -12.51 -5.66 0.55
C PHE A 175 -13.46 -5.17 -0.55
N HIS A 176 -13.91 -3.91 -0.50
CA HIS A 176 -14.86 -3.36 -1.48
C HIS A 176 -14.30 -3.26 -2.91
N GLU A 177 -12.97 -3.31 -3.09
CA GLU A 177 -12.33 -3.28 -4.42
C GLU A 177 -11.99 -4.67 -4.97
N LEU A 178 -12.31 -5.75 -4.24
CA LEU A 178 -11.85 -7.10 -4.59
C LEU A 178 -12.27 -7.56 -5.98
N ASP A 179 -13.52 -7.34 -6.38
CA ASP A 179 -14.00 -7.74 -7.71
C ASP A 179 -13.28 -6.97 -8.84
N LYS A 180 -13.03 -5.66 -8.63
CA LYS A 180 -12.25 -4.82 -9.55
C LYS A 180 -10.80 -5.29 -9.65
N ALA A 181 -10.21 -5.67 -8.52
CA ALA A 181 -8.83 -6.17 -8.45
C ALA A 181 -8.69 -7.50 -9.19
N LEU A 182 -9.62 -8.43 -8.99
CA LEU A 182 -9.66 -9.73 -9.68
C LEU A 182 -9.79 -9.57 -11.18
N LEU A 183 -10.69 -8.69 -11.65
CA LEU A 183 -10.84 -8.38 -13.07
C LEU A 183 -9.53 -7.83 -13.65
N MET A 184 -8.92 -6.85 -12.97
CA MET A 184 -7.66 -6.26 -13.43
C MET A 184 -6.52 -7.29 -13.46
N ALA A 185 -6.43 -8.16 -12.46
CA ALA A 185 -5.42 -9.21 -12.40
C ALA A 185 -5.59 -10.19 -13.58
N ALA A 186 -6.82 -10.64 -13.85
CA ALA A 186 -7.12 -11.53 -14.98
C ALA A 186 -6.76 -10.91 -16.35
N GLU A 187 -7.02 -9.61 -16.53
CA GLU A 187 -6.75 -8.90 -17.80
C GLU A 187 -5.28 -8.52 -17.99
N SER A 188 -4.48 -8.53 -16.92
CA SER A 188 -3.13 -7.96 -16.92
C SER A 188 -2.09 -8.73 -17.74
N LYS A 189 -2.36 -10.01 -18.06
CA LYS A 189 -1.40 -10.98 -18.61
C LYS A 189 -0.16 -11.17 -17.71
N ASP A 190 -0.30 -10.86 -16.43
CA ASP A 190 0.73 -11.12 -15.42
C ASP A 190 0.75 -12.59 -15.06
N ASP A 191 1.94 -13.16 -14.91
CA ASP A 191 2.14 -14.58 -14.60
C ASP A 191 1.91 -14.90 -13.13
N ALA A 192 2.10 -13.91 -12.24
CA ALA A 192 1.90 -14.09 -10.80
C ALA A 192 1.31 -12.83 -10.13
N PRO A 193 0.11 -12.35 -10.51
CA PRO A 193 -0.51 -11.19 -9.87
C PRO A 193 -0.89 -11.50 -8.43
N VAL A 194 -0.67 -10.53 -7.53
CA VAL A 194 -1.00 -10.63 -6.10
C VAL A 194 -2.00 -9.54 -5.73
N ILE A 195 -3.04 -9.93 -5.00
CA ILE A 195 -4.03 -9.04 -4.41
C ILE A 195 -3.98 -9.28 -2.90
N ALA A 196 -3.62 -8.26 -2.13
CA ALA A 196 -3.59 -8.33 -0.68
C ALA A 196 -4.72 -7.47 -0.11
N VAL A 197 -5.69 -8.11 0.50
CA VAL A 197 -6.93 -7.54 1.03
C VAL A 197 -6.74 -7.23 2.51
N LEU A 198 -6.83 -5.94 2.85
CA LEU A 198 -6.86 -5.49 4.23
C LEU A 198 -8.26 -5.68 4.82
N LEU A 199 -8.30 -6.19 6.05
CA LEU A 199 -9.48 -6.32 6.89
C LEU A 199 -9.15 -5.85 8.30
N HIS A 200 -10.11 -5.20 8.95
CA HIS A 200 -10.10 -4.89 10.36
C HIS A 200 -11.38 -5.38 11.03
N PRO A 201 -11.37 -5.56 12.37
CA PRO A 201 -12.59 -5.88 13.11
C PRO A 201 -13.73 -4.88 12.85
N TYR A 202 -13.41 -3.59 12.73
CA TYR A 202 -14.39 -2.52 12.52
C TYR A 202 -14.93 -2.41 11.09
N ASP A 203 -14.41 -3.20 10.13
CA ASP A 203 -14.92 -3.17 8.76
C ASP A 203 -16.24 -3.95 8.62
N PHE A 204 -16.51 -4.89 9.53
CA PHE A 204 -17.70 -5.74 9.52
C PHE A 204 -18.89 -5.06 10.19
N GLU A 205 -20.07 -5.07 9.56
CA GLU A 205 -21.29 -4.45 10.11
C GLU A 205 -21.65 -4.99 11.51
N ASN A 206 -21.29 -6.25 11.77
CA ASN A 206 -21.48 -6.90 13.06
C ASN A 206 -20.64 -6.30 14.22
N SER A 207 -19.67 -5.44 13.93
CA SER A 207 -18.88 -4.72 14.94
C SER A 207 -19.65 -3.58 15.59
N GLY A 208 -20.68 -3.05 14.92
CA GLY A 208 -21.37 -1.83 15.33
C GLY A 208 -20.59 -0.53 15.07
N ASP A 209 -19.42 -0.59 14.43
CA ASP A 209 -18.65 0.59 14.05
C ASP A 209 -19.33 1.33 12.88
N LYS A 210 -19.29 2.67 12.90
CA LYS A 210 -19.89 3.52 11.86
C LYS A 210 -19.17 3.43 10.52
N ARG A 211 -17.90 3.00 10.53
CA ARG A 211 -17.07 2.78 9.34
C ARG A 211 -17.38 1.44 8.67
N ALA A 212 -18.06 0.54 9.36
CA ALA A 212 -18.33 -0.79 8.87
C ALA A 212 -19.13 -0.77 7.57
N SER A 213 -18.66 -1.52 6.59
CA SER A 213 -19.29 -1.63 5.26
C SER A 213 -19.37 -3.07 4.75
N ILE A 214 -18.71 -4.01 5.44
CA ILE A 214 -18.66 -5.41 5.05
C ILE A 214 -19.81 -6.17 5.72
N LYS A 215 -20.76 -6.61 4.89
CA LYS A 215 -21.80 -7.55 5.30
C LYS A 215 -21.24 -8.95 5.40
N TRP A 216 -21.47 -9.63 6.52
CA TRP A 216 -20.94 -10.98 6.77
C TRP A 216 -21.32 -11.99 5.67
N ASN A 217 -22.59 -12.01 5.26
CA ASN A 217 -23.07 -12.91 4.22
C ASN A 217 -22.42 -12.64 2.84
N VAL A 218 -22.10 -11.37 2.55
CA VAL A 218 -21.38 -10.99 1.31
C VAL A 218 -19.94 -11.47 1.38
N PHE A 219 -19.28 -11.29 2.53
CA PHE A 219 -17.92 -11.77 2.75
C PHE A 219 -17.81 -13.30 2.64
N GLU A 220 -18.66 -14.04 3.37
CA GLU A 220 -18.68 -15.51 3.34
C GLU A 220 -18.94 -16.03 1.92
N LYS A 221 -19.91 -15.46 1.21
CA LYS A 221 -20.21 -15.85 -0.17
C LYS A 221 -19.00 -15.62 -1.07
N LYS A 222 -18.31 -14.48 -0.92
CA LYS A 222 -17.13 -14.16 -1.73
C LYS A 222 -15.98 -15.13 -1.46
N VAL A 223 -15.68 -15.44 -0.20
CA VAL A 223 -14.64 -16.44 0.15
C VAL A 223 -14.99 -17.81 -0.41
N GLN A 224 -16.26 -18.24 -0.33
CA GLN A 224 -16.74 -19.49 -0.93
C GLN A 224 -16.61 -19.50 -2.46
N GLU A 225 -16.94 -18.39 -3.13
CA GLU A 225 -16.79 -18.27 -4.58
C GLU A 225 -15.32 -18.40 -4.98
N LEU A 226 -14.42 -17.71 -4.28
CA LEU A 226 -12.99 -17.72 -4.57
C LEU A 226 -12.32 -19.07 -4.27
N SER A 227 -12.74 -19.78 -3.22
CA SER A 227 -12.18 -21.10 -2.89
C SER A 227 -12.47 -22.17 -3.94
N ARG A 228 -13.46 -21.94 -4.82
CA ARG A 228 -13.84 -22.84 -5.92
C ARG A 228 -13.24 -22.46 -7.26
N LYS A 229 -12.56 -21.31 -7.36
CA LYS A 229 -11.97 -20.83 -8.61
C LYS A 229 -10.58 -21.43 -8.81
N GLU A 230 -10.39 -22.19 -9.89
CA GLU A 230 -9.09 -22.81 -10.21
C GLU A 230 -7.98 -21.80 -10.55
N ASP A 231 -8.37 -20.62 -11.03
CA ASP A 231 -7.49 -19.51 -11.40
C ASP A 231 -7.19 -18.56 -10.23
N VAL A 232 -7.74 -18.80 -9.04
CA VAL A 232 -7.48 -18.04 -7.82
C VAL A 232 -6.92 -18.97 -6.75
N GLN A 233 -5.89 -18.52 -6.07
CA GLN A 233 -5.36 -19.18 -4.87
C GLN A 233 -5.41 -18.21 -3.70
N ILE A 234 -6.08 -18.61 -2.63
CA ILE A 234 -6.06 -17.88 -1.36
C ILE A 234 -4.94 -18.45 -0.51
N MET A 235 -4.05 -17.58 -0.02
CA MET A 235 -2.95 -18.00 0.85
C MET A 235 -2.60 -16.92 1.88
N SER A 236 -1.98 -17.34 2.97
CA SER A 236 -1.36 -16.43 3.92
C SER A 236 -0.04 -15.83 3.39
N VAL A 237 0.47 -14.80 4.07
CA VAL A 237 1.82 -14.27 3.85
C VAL A 237 2.86 -15.38 4.05
N ALA A 238 2.79 -16.16 5.12
CA ALA A 238 3.75 -17.25 5.34
C ALA A 238 3.73 -18.30 4.22
N GLN A 239 2.56 -18.67 3.69
CA GLN A 239 2.47 -19.54 2.53
C GLN A 239 3.06 -18.89 1.28
N ALA A 240 2.79 -17.60 1.04
CA ALA A 240 3.32 -16.86 -0.10
C ALA A 240 4.86 -16.75 -0.07
N LEU A 241 5.47 -16.62 1.12
CA LEU A 241 6.93 -16.60 1.28
C LEU A 241 7.60 -17.91 0.85
N ASN A 242 6.93 -19.03 1.05
CA ASN A 242 7.44 -20.34 0.65
C ASN A 242 7.08 -20.68 -0.82
N ASN A 243 6.26 -19.87 -1.48
CA ASN A 243 5.82 -20.08 -2.84
C ASN A 243 6.73 -19.36 -3.86
N LYS A 244 7.56 -20.15 -4.55
CA LYS A 244 8.51 -19.66 -5.56
C LYS A 244 7.85 -19.00 -6.78
N GLU A 245 6.58 -19.26 -7.05
CA GLU A 245 5.85 -18.63 -8.16
C GLU A 245 5.41 -17.21 -7.81
N VAL A 246 5.10 -16.94 -6.53
CA VAL A 246 4.61 -15.63 -6.09
C VAL A 246 5.72 -14.58 -6.04
N ARG A 247 6.95 -14.96 -5.62
CA ARG A 247 8.13 -14.07 -5.55
C ARG A 247 7.85 -12.70 -4.92
N LEU A 248 7.85 -12.62 -3.60
CA LEU A 248 7.66 -11.36 -2.86
C LEU A 248 8.97 -10.59 -2.61
N ASP A 249 9.94 -10.71 -3.50
CA ASP A 249 11.29 -10.16 -3.31
C ASP A 249 11.38 -8.63 -3.43
N THR A 250 12.53 -8.05 -3.02
CA THR A 250 12.81 -6.61 -3.13
C THR A 250 12.68 -6.10 -4.57
N ALA A 251 13.00 -6.91 -5.59
CA ALA A 251 12.93 -6.48 -6.98
C ALA A 251 11.47 -6.25 -7.42
N ARG A 252 10.56 -7.15 -7.04
CA ARG A 252 9.12 -6.96 -7.24
C ARG A 252 8.61 -5.75 -6.47
N TYR A 253 9.02 -5.58 -5.21
CA TYR A 253 8.59 -4.45 -4.39
C TYR A 253 8.97 -3.11 -5.03
N ARG A 254 10.25 -2.94 -5.36
CA ARG A 254 10.79 -1.75 -6.03
C ARG A 254 10.08 -1.47 -7.36
N ALA A 255 9.77 -2.51 -8.13
CA ALA A 255 9.11 -2.36 -9.42
C ALA A 255 7.65 -1.88 -9.31
N ASN A 256 7.02 -2.01 -8.15
CA ASN A 256 5.65 -1.55 -7.88
C ASN A 256 5.60 -0.30 -6.99
N GLN A 257 6.74 0.36 -6.76
CA GLN A 257 6.75 1.63 -6.04
C GLN A 257 6.35 2.80 -6.95
N PRO A 258 5.71 3.85 -6.39
CA PRO A 258 5.49 5.09 -7.12
C PRO A 258 6.80 5.68 -7.64
N VAL A 259 6.78 6.22 -8.85
CA VAL A 259 7.92 6.99 -9.41
C VAL A 259 7.75 8.48 -9.15
N ILE A 260 8.86 9.23 -9.05
CA ILE A 260 8.85 10.68 -8.72
C ILE A 260 7.96 11.50 -9.67
N ILE A 261 7.88 11.08 -10.93
CA ILE A 261 7.12 11.77 -11.98
C ILE A 261 5.61 11.50 -11.95
N GLU A 262 5.10 10.66 -11.03
CA GLU A 262 3.65 10.43 -10.92
C GLU A 262 2.87 11.70 -10.52
N SER A 263 3.54 12.63 -9.84
CA SER A 263 2.98 13.94 -9.46
C SER A 263 2.55 14.79 -10.66
N ILE A 264 3.11 14.54 -11.85
CA ILE A 264 2.81 15.25 -13.09
C ILE A 264 1.98 14.41 -14.08
N TYR A 265 1.51 13.23 -13.68
CA TYR A 265 0.65 12.42 -14.56
C TYR A 265 -0.67 13.13 -14.84
N PRO A 266 -1.19 13.05 -16.09
CA PRO A 266 -2.52 13.54 -16.37
C PRO A 266 -3.58 12.69 -15.68
N PRO A 267 -4.79 13.22 -15.39
CA PRO A 267 -5.80 12.55 -14.58
C PRO A 267 -6.24 11.17 -15.06
N PHE A 268 -6.10 10.89 -16.37
CA PHE A 268 -6.45 9.61 -16.97
C PHE A 268 -5.33 8.56 -16.90
N VAL A 269 -4.12 8.94 -16.45
CA VAL A 269 -3.02 7.99 -16.20
C VAL A 269 -3.04 7.64 -14.71
N PRO A 270 -3.34 6.39 -14.33
CA PRO A 270 -3.47 6.01 -12.94
C PRO A 270 -2.11 6.06 -12.22
N VAL A 271 -2.09 6.65 -11.03
CA VAL A 271 -0.94 6.60 -10.12
C VAL A 271 -0.82 5.20 -9.51
N THR A 272 0.40 4.82 -9.13
CA THR A 272 0.74 3.47 -8.67
C THR A 272 0.12 3.13 -7.31
N TYR A 273 -0.13 4.13 -6.47
CA TYR A 273 -0.90 3.98 -5.24
C TYR A 273 -2.31 3.41 -5.48
N ASN A 274 -2.96 3.75 -6.60
CA ASN A 274 -4.34 3.34 -6.91
C ASN A 274 -4.43 2.01 -7.67
N GLU A 275 -3.32 1.31 -7.92
CA GLU A 275 -3.36 0.04 -8.66
C GLU A 275 -3.81 -1.09 -7.71
N PRO A 276 -4.95 -1.77 -7.94
CA PRO A 276 -5.48 -2.75 -6.99
C PRO A 276 -4.70 -4.07 -6.94
N VAL A 277 -3.69 -4.24 -7.79
CA VAL A 277 -2.90 -5.47 -7.93
C VAL A 277 -1.42 -5.13 -7.74
N TYR A 278 -0.73 -5.95 -6.96
CA TYR A 278 0.72 -5.98 -6.88
C TYR A 278 1.20 -6.89 -8.01
N PHE A 279 1.85 -6.32 -9.02
CA PHE A 279 2.24 -7.05 -10.24
C PHE A 279 3.61 -7.70 -10.09
N SER A 280 3.93 -8.69 -10.93
CA SER A 280 5.30 -9.17 -11.10
C SER A 280 6.22 -8.02 -11.56
N GLU A 281 7.52 -8.15 -11.28
CA GLU A 281 8.53 -7.15 -11.64
C GLU A 281 8.43 -6.73 -13.12
N LYS A 282 8.26 -7.71 -14.01
CA LYS A 282 8.21 -7.51 -15.47
C LYS A 282 6.99 -6.69 -15.87
N ILE A 283 5.81 -7.04 -15.35
CA ILE A 283 4.56 -6.34 -15.69
C ILE A 283 4.52 -4.96 -15.06
N ALA A 284 4.96 -4.81 -13.82
CA ALA A 284 5.02 -3.53 -13.13
C ALA A 284 5.91 -2.53 -13.89
N ARG A 285 7.13 -2.94 -14.29
CA ARG A 285 8.04 -2.11 -15.12
C ARG A 285 7.43 -1.74 -16.48
N LYS A 286 6.77 -2.69 -17.14
CA LYS A 286 6.08 -2.43 -18.41
C LYS A 286 4.96 -1.41 -18.25
N LYS A 287 4.16 -1.52 -17.17
CA LYS A 287 3.12 -0.56 -16.83
C LYS A 287 3.71 0.83 -16.58
N HIS A 288 4.77 0.95 -15.77
CA HIS A 288 5.45 2.23 -15.56
C HIS A 288 5.92 2.85 -16.88
N LYS A 289 6.61 2.09 -17.73
CA LYS A 289 7.04 2.59 -19.05
C LYS A 289 5.86 3.09 -19.90
N LYS A 290 4.74 2.37 -19.91
CA LYS A 290 3.51 2.79 -20.61
C LYS A 290 2.95 4.10 -20.05
N LYS A 291 2.88 4.23 -18.72
CA LYS A 291 2.41 5.47 -18.05
C LYS A 291 3.30 6.66 -18.42
N ILE A 292 4.62 6.48 -18.40
CA ILE A 292 5.59 7.51 -18.80
C ILE A 292 5.38 7.95 -20.25
N ILE A 293 5.26 7.00 -21.17
CA ILE A 293 5.03 7.31 -22.60
C ILE A 293 3.72 8.07 -22.78
N LEU A 294 2.63 7.64 -22.14
CA LEU A 294 1.34 8.34 -22.21
C LEU A 294 1.42 9.76 -21.67
N THR A 295 2.13 9.96 -20.56
CA THR A 295 2.38 11.30 -19.98
C THR A 295 3.19 12.18 -20.94
N ILE A 296 4.22 11.65 -21.58
CA ILE A 296 5.02 12.39 -22.57
C ILE A 296 4.16 12.78 -23.77
N LEU A 297 3.40 11.82 -24.34
CA LEU A 297 2.52 12.08 -25.48
C LEU A 297 1.45 13.13 -25.16
N PHE A 298 0.89 13.09 -23.95
CA PHE A 298 -0.04 14.10 -23.47
C PHE A 298 0.59 15.50 -23.51
N TYR A 299 1.78 15.68 -22.93
CA TYR A 299 2.42 17.00 -22.89
C TYR A 299 2.88 17.49 -24.26
N ILE A 300 3.28 16.60 -25.18
CA ILE A 300 3.59 16.97 -26.58
C ILE A 300 2.35 17.48 -27.31
N LEU A 301 1.22 16.75 -27.19
CA LEU A 301 -0.04 17.16 -27.80
C LEU A 301 -0.53 18.48 -27.21
N PHE A 302 -0.48 18.60 -25.88
CA PHE A 302 -0.84 19.80 -25.16
C PHE A 302 0.00 21.00 -25.61
N ALA A 303 1.34 20.84 -25.67
CA ALA A 303 2.25 21.87 -26.18
C ALA A 303 1.89 22.30 -27.61
N SER A 304 1.61 21.34 -28.49
CA SER A 304 1.32 21.59 -29.90
C SER A 304 0.05 22.42 -30.11
N VAL A 305 -1.01 22.18 -29.31
CA VAL A 305 -2.24 22.98 -29.33
C VAL A 305 -1.96 24.43 -28.95
N PHE A 306 -1.21 24.65 -27.88
CA PHE A 306 -0.86 26.00 -27.41
C PHE A 306 0.11 26.72 -28.36
N PHE A 307 1.05 26.00 -28.95
CA PHE A 307 1.94 26.51 -29.98
C PHE A 307 1.18 27.00 -31.22
N ALA A 308 0.28 26.17 -31.75
CA ALA A 308 -0.58 26.54 -32.88
C ALA A 308 -1.49 27.72 -32.54
N GLY A 309 -2.01 27.78 -31.32
CA GLY A 309 -2.78 28.92 -30.80
C GLY A 309 -1.96 30.22 -30.80
N GLY A 310 -0.69 30.17 -30.40
CA GLY A 310 0.22 31.31 -30.47
C GLY A 310 0.42 31.83 -31.90
N ILE A 311 0.66 30.93 -32.85
CA ILE A 311 0.83 31.29 -34.27
C ILE A 311 -0.44 31.94 -34.82
N LEU A 312 -1.61 31.35 -34.54
CA LEU A 312 -2.90 31.89 -34.98
C LEU A 312 -3.17 33.27 -34.36
N PHE A 313 -2.88 33.43 -33.07
CA PHE A 313 -3.02 34.72 -32.39
C PHE A 313 -2.15 35.79 -33.06
N ARG A 314 -0.88 35.49 -33.32
CA ARG A 314 0.03 36.42 -34.00
C ARG A 314 -0.47 36.83 -35.38
N ARG A 315 -1.10 35.91 -36.13
CA ARG A 315 -1.65 36.20 -37.46
C ARG A 315 -2.89 37.10 -37.42
N VAL A 316 -3.69 37.01 -36.37
CA VAL A 316 -4.97 37.73 -36.26
C VAL A 316 -4.77 39.11 -35.62
N PHE A 317 -3.87 39.24 -34.66
CA PHE A 317 -3.68 40.46 -33.89
C PHE A 317 -2.48 41.28 -34.37
N ALA A 318 -2.53 42.59 -34.15
CA ALA A 318 -1.40 43.46 -34.48
C ALA A 318 -0.14 43.04 -33.68
N GLU A 319 1.02 43.21 -34.30
CA GLU A 319 2.31 42.76 -33.79
C GLU A 319 2.61 43.22 -32.34
N GLN A 320 2.20 44.43 -32.00
CA GLN A 320 2.38 45.00 -30.65
C GLN A 320 1.64 44.17 -29.58
N TRP A 321 0.44 43.67 -29.89
CA TRP A 321 -0.34 42.83 -28.98
C TRP A 321 0.24 41.42 -28.87
N ALA A 322 0.75 40.86 -29.97
CA ALA A 322 1.42 39.56 -29.95
C ALA A 322 2.69 39.58 -29.08
N ASN A 323 3.50 40.64 -29.21
CA ASN A 323 4.71 40.82 -28.40
C ASN A 323 4.38 41.00 -26.90
N ALA A 324 3.39 41.84 -26.57
CA ALA A 324 2.94 42.04 -25.20
C ALA A 324 2.46 40.73 -24.56
N ALA A 325 1.67 39.94 -25.30
CA ALA A 325 1.24 38.61 -24.86
C ALA A 325 2.43 37.67 -24.65
N GLY A 326 3.43 37.69 -25.55
CA GLY A 326 4.65 36.89 -25.44
C GLY A 326 5.40 37.18 -24.13
N TYR A 327 5.66 38.45 -23.83
CA TYR A 327 6.32 38.84 -22.58
C TYR A 327 5.53 38.45 -21.33
N LEU A 328 4.20 38.55 -21.37
CA LEU A 328 3.34 38.10 -20.28
C LEU A 328 3.48 36.59 -20.03
N PHE A 329 3.47 35.77 -21.08
CA PHE A 329 3.64 34.32 -20.94
C PHE A 329 5.05 33.94 -20.48
N LEU A 330 6.08 34.66 -20.92
CA LEU A 330 7.44 34.48 -20.41
C LEU A 330 7.53 34.80 -18.92
N LEU A 331 6.90 35.89 -18.48
CA LEU A 331 6.82 36.26 -17.06
C LEU A 331 6.09 35.19 -16.25
N LEU A 332 4.94 34.71 -16.72
CA LEU A 332 4.20 33.62 -16.08
C LEU A 332 5.07 32.36 -15.95
N PHE A 333 5.78 31.98 -17.01
CA PHE A 333 6.71 30.85 -16.98
C PHE A 333 7.80 31.02 -15.91
N VAL A 334 8.44 32.19 -15.83
CA VAL A 334 9.46 32.48 -14.81
C VAL A 334 8.88 32.40 -13.38
N LEU A 335 7.72 33.02 -13.14
CA LEU A 335 7.05 32.99 -11.84
C LEU A 335 6.68 31.56 -11.42
N MET A 336 6.28 30.73 -12.39
CA MET A 336 5.99 29.33 -12.16
C MET A 336 7.22 28.49 -11.88
N GLY A 337 8.33 28.72 -12.60
CA GLY A 337 9.62 28.10 -12.32
C GLY A 337 10.10 28.41 -10.89
N ILE A 338 10.01 29.68 -10.48
CA ILE A 338 10.33 30.11 -9.11
C ILE A 338 9.43 29.41 -8.10
N LYS A 339 8.11 29.39 -8.31
CA LYS A 339 7.18 28.71 -7.41
C LYS A 339 7.42 27.20 -7.33
N GLY A 340 7.77 26.56 -8.44
CA GLY A 340 8.13 25.15 -8.50
C GLY A 340 9.42 24.84 -7.71
N ILE A 341 10.45 25.67 -7.87
CA ILE A 341 11.72 25.57 -7.11
C ILE A 341 11.46 25.78 -5.61
N LEU A 342 10.69 26.82 -5.24
CA LEU A 342 10.43 27.16 -3.84
C LEU A 342 9.57 26.12 -3.12
N ARG A 343 8.59 25.53 -3.82
CA ARG A 343 7.69 24.53 -3.21
C ARG A 343 8.20 23.09 -3.35
N LYS A 344 9.26 22.85 -4.15
CA LYS A 344 9.78 21.51 -4.48
C LYS A 344 8.73 20.52 -5.00
N GLU A 345 7.60 21.05 -5.46
CA GLU A 345 6.43 20.27 -5.87
C GLU A 345 5.86 20.90 -7.14
N VAL A 346 6.09 20.23 -8.27
CA VAL A 346 5.40 20.54 -9.51
C VAL A 346 4.34 19.46 -9.70
N TYR A 347 3.09 19.84 -9.43
CA TYR A 347 1.93 18.97 -9.68
C TYR A 347 1.47 19.11 -11.14
N PHE A 348 0.68 18.15 -11.61
CA PHE A 348 0.05 18.13 -12.94
C PHE A 348 -0.41 19.51 -13.45
N LYS A 349 -1.18 20.27 -12.65
CA LYS A 349 -1.66 21.61 -13.02
C LYS A 349 -0.52 22.60 -13.27
N GLY A 350 0.51 22.54 -12.43
CA GLY A 350 1.72 23.36 -12.56
C GLY A 350 2.46 23.03 -13.85
N MET A 351 2.65 21.74 -14.14
CA MET A 351 3.30 21.30 -15.37
C MET A 351 2.51 21.72 -16.62
N CYS A 352 1.18 21.59 -16.62
CA CYS A 352 0.34 22.06 -17.72
C CYS A 352 0.52 23.55 -18.00
N LEU A 353 0.41 24.39 -16.97
CA LEU A 353 0.56 25.84 -17.14
C LEU A 353 1.97 26.21 -17.64
N MET A 354 3.00 25.52 -17.16
CA MET A 354 4.37 25.70 -17.64
C MET A 354 4.48 25.38 -19.14
N VAL A 355 4.00 24.20 -19.55
CA VAL A 355 4.01 23.76 -20.96
C VAL A 355 3.19 24.70 -21.84
N ALA A 356 2.00 25.12 -21.41
CA ALA A 356 1.17 26.08 -22.14
C ALA A 356 1.89 27.43 -22.32
N SER A 357 2.49 27.97 -21.25
CA SER A 357 3.16 29.28 -21.29
C SER A 357 4.35 29.28 -22.24
N ILE A 358 5.21 28.27 -22.17
CA ILE A 358 6.35 28.13 -23.10
C ILE A 358 5.85 27.98 -24.54
N SER A 359 4.87 27.11 -24.77
CA SER A 359 4.39 26.80 -26.12
C SER A 359 3.70 27.99 -26.77
N LEU A 360 2.87 28.73 -26.03
CA LEU A 360 2.27 29.99 -26.49
C LEU A 360 3.33 31.03 -26.81
N PHE A 361 4.30 31.23 -25.91
CA PHE A 361 5.39 32.16 -26.14
C PHE A 361 6.15 31.84 -27.43
N LEU A 362 6.54 30.58 -27.61
CA LEU A 362 7.22 30.12 -28.84
C LEU A 362 6.38 30.35 -30.09
N GLY A 363 5.06 30.08 -30.03
CA GLY A 363 4.15 30.31 -31.14
C GLY A 363 3.91 31.80 -31.44
N LEU A 364 4.09 32.69 -30.47
CA LEU A 364 3.96 34.14 -30.64
C LEU A 364 5.23 34.79 -31.23
N ILE A 365 6.40 34.19 -31.01
CA ILE A 365 7.69 34.71 -31.53
C ILE A 365 8.11 34.11 -32.87
N LEU A 366 7.59 32.93 -33.22
CA LEU A 366 7.66 32.35 -34.57
C LEU A 366 6.48 32.81 -35.43
#